data_AF-A0A936RFW7-F1
#
_entry.id   AF-A0A936RFW7-F1
#
_cell.length_a   1.000
_cell.length_b   1.000
_cell.length_c   1.000
_cell.angle_alpha   90.00
_cell.angle_beta   90.00
_cell.angle_gamma   90.00
#
_symmetry.space_group_name_H-M   'P 1'
#
loop_
_entity.id
_entity.type
_entity.pdbx_description
1 polymer ?
#
loop_
_entity_poly.entity_id
_entity_poly.type
_entity_poly.pdbx_seq_one_letter_code
_entity_poly.pdbx_strand_id
1 'polypeptide(L)'
;MVKKLNPVSYLLKAEQYKNMNFPTGTQYGFVAQEMEKVFPLLVENGSHPGNDKSSPDLKFKAVNYIGLIPVLTKAMQEQQQVIEKQQKAIDDLLKRVEKLENK
;
A
#
# COMPACT_ATOMS: atom_id res chain seq x y z
N MET A 1 -1.37 5.43 -9.93
CA MET A 1 -1.34 6.01 -8.57
C MET A 1 -0.73 5.06 -7.55
N VAL A 2 -1.12 3.78 -7.52
CA VAL A 2 -0.52 2.77 -6.61
C VAL A 2 1.00 2.58 -6.75
N LYS A 3 1.59 2.86 -7.93
CA LYS A 3 3.05 2.84 -8.13
C LYS A 3 3.83 3.85 -7.27
N LYS A 4 3.15 4.85 -6.71
CA LYS A 4 3.75 5.84 -5.80
C LYS A 4 3.71 5.38 -4.33
N LEU A 5 3.02 4.27 -4.04
CA LEU A 5 3.02 3.69 -2.70
C LEU A 5 4.39 3.09 -2.42
N ASN A 6 4.87 3.29 -1.20
CA ASN A 6 6.17 2.82 -0.73
C ASN A 6 5.96 1.86 0.45
N PRO A 7 5.82 0.54 0.20
CA PRO A 7 5.78 -0.44 1.26
C PRO A 7 7.14 -0.45 1.98
N VAL A 8 7.09 -0.42 3.31
CA VAL A 8 8.28 -0.45 4.16
C VAL A 8 8.17 -1.58 5.18
N SER A 9 9.32 -2.01 5.70
CA SER A 9 9.39 -2.79 6.93
C SER A 9 9.82 -1.88 8.08
N TYR A 10 9.30 -2.12 9.27
CA TYR A 10 9.64 -1.33 10.45
C TYR A 10 9.49 -2.13 11.75
N LEU A 11 10.13 -1.62 12.79
CA LEU A 11 9.92 -2.07 14.17
C LEU A 11 9.13 -1.01 14.91
N LEU A 12 8.09 -1.43 15.62
CA LEU A 12 7.34 -0.55 16.50
C LEU A 12 8.17 -0.27 17.75
N LYS A 13 8.09 0.98 18.24
CA LYS A 13 8.80 1.42 19.44
C LYS A 13 8.07 0.97 20.72
N ALA A 14 7.88 -0.34 20.88
CA ALA A 14 7.12 -0.93 21.98
C ALA A 14 7.67 -0.51 23.37
N GLU A 15 9.00 -0.43 23.52
CA GLU A 15 9.63 0.01 24.76
C GLU A 15 9.34 1.48 25.12
N GLN A 16 9.21 2.34 24.10
CA GLN A 16 8.91 3.76 24.29
C GLN A 16 7.42 3.99 24.56
N TYR A 17 6.55 3.14 23.99
CA TYR A 17 5.09 3.28 24.05
C TYR A 17 4.44 2.02 24.65
N LYS A 18 4.81 1.68 25.89
CA LYS A 18 4.38 0.45 26.58
C LYS A 18 2.86 0.28 26.65
N ASN A 19 2.12 1.39 26.76
CA ASN A 19 0.66 1.37 26.87
C ASN A 19 -0.08 1.13 25.55
N MET A 20 0.64 1.09 24.42
CA MET A 20 0.04 0.83 23.11
C MET A 20 0.00 -0.66 22.74
N ASN A 21 0.55 -1.55 23.58
CA ASN A 21 0.54 -3.01 23.36
C ASN A 21 1.00 -3.41 21.94
N PHE A 22 2.04 -2.75 21.44
CA PHE A 22 2.54 -3.02 20.09
C PHE A 22 3.12 -4.43 19.97
N PRO A 23 2.86 -5.12 18.85
CA PRO A 23 3.51 -6.40 18.58
C PRO A 23 5.02 -6.23 18.48
N THR A 24 5.75 -7.25 18.93
CA THR A 24 7.20 -7.33 18.75
C THR A 24 7.55 -7.91 17.38
N GLY A 25 8.74 -7.57 16.88
CA GLY A 25 9.24 -8.06 15.60
C GLY A 25 8.86 -7.20 14.39
N THR A 26 9.43 -7.58 13.24
CA THR A 26 9.32 -6.82 11.99
C THR A 26 7.89 -6.79 11.47
N GLN A 27 7.38 -5.58 11.27
CA GLN A 27 6.10 -5.32 10.63
C GLN A 27 6.31 -4.86 9.19
N TYR A 28 5.32 -5.08 8.34
CA TYR A 28 5.27 -4.56 6.98
C TYR A 28 4.06 -3.65 6.85
N GLY A 29 4.24 -2.52 6.18
CA GLY A 29 3.16 -1.56 6.03
C GLY A 29 3.61 -0.30 5.31
N PHE A 30 3.01 0.83 5.67
CA PHE A 30 3.27 2.13 5.05
C PHE A 30 3.46 3.22 6.11
N VAL A 31 4.22 4.25 5.75
CA VAL A 31 4.30 5.49 6.53
C VAL A 31 3.07 6.34 6.24
N ALA A 32 2.24 6.61 7.26
CA ALA A 32 0.98 7.32 7.08
C ALA A 32 1.15 8.72 6.44
N GLN A 33 2.22 9.43 6.77
CA GLN A 33 2.52 10.75 6.20
C GLN A 33 2.93 10.70 4.72
N GLU A 34 3.53 9.59 4.27
CA GLU A 34 3.81 9.35 2.85
C GLU A 34 2.52 8.98 2.12
N MET A 35 1.71 8.12 2.73
CA MET A 35 0.39 7.73 2.22
C MET A 35 -0.51 8.95 2.02
N GLU A 36 -0.57 9.86 3.00
CA GLU A 36 -1.44 11.03 2.98
C GLU A 36 -1.15 11.95 1.77
N LYS A 37 0.11 12.04 1.34
CA LYS A 37 0.49 12.85 0.15
C LYS A 37 -0.06 12.28 -1.15
N VAL A 38 -0.37 10.98 -1.20
CA VAL A 38 -0.82 10.27 -2.40
C VAL A 38 -2.31 9.94 -2.32
N PHE A 39 -2.77 9.49 -1.15
CA PHE A 39 -4.13 9.07 -0.84
C PHE A 39 -4.55 9.63 0.54
N PRO A 40 -4.93 10.92 0.63
CA PRO A 40 -5.32 11.54 1.90
C PRO A 40 -6.45 10.81 2.63
N LEU A 41 -7.42 10.26 1.87
CA LEU A 41 -8.58 9.55 2.41
C LEU A 41 -8.24 8.16 2.99
N LEU A 42 -7.02 7.66 2.78
CA LEU A 42 -6.54 6.40 3.35
C LEU A 42 -5.73 6.61 4.64
N VAL A 43 -5.81 7.82 5.21
CA VAL A 43 -5.12 8.16 6.45
C VAL A 43 -6.10 8.76 7.44
N GLU A 44 -6.06 8.22 8.65
CA GLU A 44 -6.93 8.61 9.75
C GLU A 44 -6.09 9.15 10.90
N ASN A 45 -6.62 10.13 11.64
CA ASN A 45 -5.99 10.63 12.84
C ASN A 45 -6.47 9.81 14.04
N GLY A 46 -5.53 9.24 14.79
CA GLY A 46 -5.77 8.55 16.05
C GLY A 46 -5.33 9.38 17.25
N SER A 47 -5.96 9.11 18.40
CA SER A 47 -5.58 9.65 19.69
C SER A 47 -5.55 8.49 20.69
N HIS A 48 -4.47 8.37 21.45
CA HIS A 48 -4.38 7.43 22.56
C HIS A 48 -4.27 8.21 23.87
N PRO A 49 -5.06 7.88 24.90
CA PRO A 49 -5.00 8.57 26.18
C PRO A 49 -3.58 8.60 26.76
N GLY A 50 -3.24 9.71 27.40
CA GLY A 50 -2.01 9.82 28.18
C GLY A 50 -1.97 8.80 29.33
N ASN A 51 -0.79 8.58 29.90
CA ASN A 51 -0.58 7.59 30.96
C ASN A 51 -1.30 7.96 32.27
N ASP A 52 -1.63 9.24 32.46
CA ASP A 52 -2.38 9.76 33.60
C ASP A 52 -3.27 10.94 33.16
N LYS A 53 -4.14 11.42 34.07
CA LYS A 53 -5.09 12.52 33.80
C LYS A 53 -4.43 13.88 33.49
N SER A 54 -3.13 14.02 33.78
CA SER A 54 -2.34 15.22 33.52
C SER A 54 -1.50 15.15 32.24
N SER A 55 -1.35 13.96 31.67
CA SER A 55 -0.56 13.72 30.47
C SER A 55 -1.40 13.98 29.22
N PRO A 56 -0.86 14.72 28.23
CA PRO A 56 -1.59 14.93 26.99
C PRO A 56 -1.74 13.61 26.22
N ASP A 57 -2.85 13.50 25.49
CA ASP A 57 -3.07 12.39 24.57
C ASP A 57 -1.98 12.32 23.50
N LEU A 58 -1.55 11.09 23.20
CA LEU A 58 -0.67 10.82 22.08
C LEU A 58 -1.48 10.81 20.79
N LYS A 59 -1.27 11.85 19.98
CA LYS A 59 -1.85 11.95 18.63
C LYS A 59 -0.94 11.28 17.60
N PHE A 60 -1.53 10.52 16.69
CA PHE A 60 -0.81 9.81 15.63
C PHE A 60 -1.66 9.72 14.34
N LYS A 61 -1.02 9.36 13.23
CA LYS A 61 -1.69 9.05 11.97
C LYS A 61 -1.64 7.55 11.73
N ALA A 62 -2.76 6.97 11.30
CA ALA A 62 -2.91 5.56 10.98
C ALA A 62 -3.34 5.40 9.52
N VAL A 63 -2.93 4.31 8.90
CA VAL A 63 -3.36 3.96 7.54
C VAL A 63 -4.65 3.16 7.60
N ASN A 64 -5.65 3.54 6.80
CA ASN A 64 -6.87 2.77 6.61
C ASN A 64 -6.62 1.64 5.61
N TYR A 65 -6.11 0.52 6.11
CA TYR A 65 -5.82 -0.67 5.30
C TYR A 65 -7.08 -1.29 4.67
N ILE A 66 -8.24 -1.18 5.32
CA ILE A 66 -9.51 -1.67 4.76
C ILE A 66 -9.89 -0.85 3.53
N GLY A 67 -9.77 0.47 3.59
CA GLY A 67 -9.99 1.38 2.46
C GLY A 67 -8.96 1.20 1.34
N LEU A 68 -7.76 0.72 1.67
CA LEU A 68 -6.72 0.44 0.69
C LEU A 68 -7.07 -0.78 -0.20
N ILE A 69 -7.83 -1.77 0.32
CA ILE A 69 -8.23 -2.97 -0.43
C ILE A 69 -8.90 -2.62 -1.78
N PRO A 70 -10.03 -1.87 -1.83
CA PRO A 70 -10.68 -1.57 -3.11
C PRO A 70 -9.79 -0.77 -4.07
N VAL A 71 -8.91 0.09 -3.55
CA VAL A 71 -7.94 0.85 -4.36
C VAL A 71 -6.94 -0.10 -5.03
N LEU A 72 -6.39 -1.06 -4.27
CA LEU A 72 -5.48 -2.07 -4.81
C LEU A 72 -6.22 -3.01 -5.77
N THR A 73 -7.45 -3.43 -5.46
CA THR A 73 -8.27 -4.26 -6.36
C THR A 73 -8.48 -3.56 -7.70
N LYS A 74 -8.84 -2.27 -7.70
CA LYS A 74 -9.01 -1.51 -8.94
C LYS A 74 -7.70 -1.41 -9.72
N ALA A 75 -6.58 -1.17 -9.04
CA ALA A 75 -5.28 -1.12 -9.69
C ALA A 75 -4.85 -2.47 -10.30
N MET A 76 -5.18 -3.59 -9.64
CA MET A 76 -4.96 -4.92 -10.20
C MET A 76 -5.82 -5.17 -11.44
N GLN A 77 -7.09 -4.74 -11.45
CA GLN A 77 -7.94 -4.83 -12.63
C GLN A 77 -7.39 -4.01 -13.81
N GLU A 78 -6.92 -2.79 -13.56
CA GLU A 78 -6.27 -1.96 -14.58
C GLU A 78 -4.98 -2.60 -15.09
N GLN A 79 -4.19 -3.21 -14.21
CA GLN A 79 -2.99 -3.95 -14.59
C GLN A 79 -3.33 -5.18 -15.44
N GLN A 80 -4.39 -5.92 -15.10
CA GLN A 80 -4.86 -7.08 -15.87
C GLN A 80 -5.26 -6.70 -17.30
N GLN A 81 -5.95 -5.57 -17.49
CA GLN A 81 -6.28 -5.06 -18.83
C GLN A 81 -5.03 -4.74 -19.67
N VAL A 82 -3.98 -4.19 -19.05
CA VAL A 82 -2.71 -3.93 -19.74
C VAL A 82 -2.05 -5.24 -20.15
N ILE A 83 -2.03 -6.25 -19.26
CA ILE A 83 -1.45 -7.57 -19.55
C ILE A 83 -2.19 -8.23 -20.72
N GLU A 84 -3.51 -8.24 -20.72
CA GLU A 84 -4.32 -8.82 -21.80
C GLU A 84 -4.06 -8.13 -23.15
N LYS A 85 -3.94 -6.79 -23.15
CA LYS A 85 -3.60 -6.03 -24.35
C LYS A 85 -2.19 -6.36 -24.85
N GLN A 86 -1.23 -6.50 -23.94
CA GLN A 86 0.14 -6.88 -24.28
C GLN A 86 0.20 -8.30 -24.85
N GLN A 87 -0.50 -9.25 -24.23
CA GLN A 87 -0.56 -10.64 -24.72
C GLN A 87 -1.13 -10.71 -26.14
N LYS A 88 -2.24 -10.00 -26.40
CA LYS A 88 -2.80 -9.95 -27.75
C LYS A 88 -1.81 -9.40 -28.79
N ALA A 89 -1.08 -8.34 -28.44
CA ALA A 89 -0.07 -7.78 -29.33
C ALA A 89 1.07 -8.76 -29.60
N ILE A 90 1.50 -9.53 -28.58
CA ILE A 90 2.50 -10.59 -28.73
C ILE A 90 1.99 -11.68 -29.67
N ASP A 91 0.76 -12.17 -29.47
CA ASP A 91 0.17 -13.21 -30.31
C ASP A 91 0.07 -12.78 -31.78
N ASP A 92 -0.32 -11.53 -32.04
CA ASP A 92 -0.40 -10.97 -33.39
C ASP A 92 0.98 -10.81 -34.04
N LEU A 93 2.00 -10.45 -33.24
CA LEU A 93 3.39 -10.37 -33.73
C LEU A 93 3.96 -11.76 -34.05
N LEU A 94 3.73 -12.76 -33.20
CA LEU A 94 4.17 -14.14 -33.44
C LEU A 94 3.59 -14.69 -34.74
N LYS A 95 2.28 -14.50 -34.97
CA LYS A 95 1.64 -14.89 -36.24
C LYS A 95 2.24 -14.22 -37.47
N ARG A 96 2.74 -12.98 -37.33
CA ARG A 96 3.41 -12.27 -38.43
C ARG A 96 4.80 -12.82 -38.68
N VAL A 97 5.55 -13.14 -37.62
CA VAL A 97 6.88 -13.76 -37.71
C VAL A 97 6.79 -15.11 -38.40
N GLU A 98 5.88 -16.00 -37.96
CA GLU A 98 5.68 -17.32 -38.59
C GLU A 98 5.39 -17.22 -40.09
N LYS A 99 4.59 -16.23 -40.53
CA LYS A 99 4.30 -16.01 -41.96
C LYS A 99 5.51 -15.51 -42.76
N LEU A 100 6.46 -14.85 -42.11
CA LEU A 100 7.68 -14.36 -42.75
C LEU A 100 8.75 -15.44 -42.80
N GLU A 101 8.82 -16.30 -41.77
CA GLU A 101 9.78 -17.41 -41.70
C GLU A 101 9.41 -18.57 -42.63
N ASN A 102 8.13 -18.77 -42.92
CA ASN A 102 7.64 -19.80 -43.84
C ASN A 102 7.56 -19.33 -45.31
N LYS A 103 8.25 -18.25 -45.67
CA LYS A 103 8.44 -17.78 -47.04
C LYS A 103 9.86 -18.07 -47.52
#